data_AF-A0A9D9M3C4-F1
#
_entry.id   AF-A0A9D9M3C4-F1
#
_cell.length_a   1.000
_cell.length_b   1.000
_cell.length_c   1.000
_cell.angle_alpha   90.00
_cell.angle_beta   90.00
_cell.angle_gamma   90.00
#
_symmetry.space_group_name_H-M   'P 1'
#
loop_
_entity.id
_entity.type
_entity.pdbx_description
1 polymer ?
#
loop_
_entity_poly.entity_id
_entity_poly.type
_entity_poly.pdbx_seq_one_letter_code
_entity_poly.pdbx_strand_id
1 'polypeptide(L)'
;MNLHVFIPIAGIVASIAVVLYHLFFEKNKFEKLGNCLLLLTQKRSQTLFLILILTCLMFALLFVRRFSLFITLILTATAVLAVELSFRDHILQKLNGVYENGLITGGRFLQKDEIVSFPTLAYENDSDNASSVPPQMLKTVTKNNGVIFLEFANSEERNNAVQILKNWVE
;
A
#
# COMPACT_ATOMS: atom_id res chain seq x y z
N MET A 1 18.21 25.16 26.23
CA MET A 1 18.11 23.79 25.72
C MET A 1 18.34 23.83 24.21
N ASN A 2 19.30 23.08 23.65
CA ASN A 2 19.74 23.25 22.26
C ASN A 2 18.67 22.83 21.25
N LEU A 3 18.20 23.76 20.41
CA LEU A 3 17.20 23.51 19.35
C LEU A 3 17.58 22.30 18.45
N HIS A 4 18.89 22.11 18.22
CA HIS A 4 19.44 20.98 17.47
C HIS A 4 19.13 19.60 18.06
N VAL A 5 18.84 19.50 19.35
CA VAL A 5 18.47 18.24 20.03
C VAL A 5 16.96 18.06 20.09
N PHE A 6 16.21 19.16 20.14
CA PHE A 6 14.75 19.11 20.20
C PHE A 6 14.12 18.62 18.89
N ILE A 7 14.64 19.07 17.74
CA ILE A 7 14.13 18.70 16.41
C ILE A 7 14.18 17.17 16.16
N PRO A 8 15.30 16.46 16.37
CA PRO A 8 15.35 15.01 16.17
C PRO A 8 14.46 14.24 17.17
N ILE A 9 14.35 14.70 18.43
CA ILE A 9 13.45 14.09 19.42
C ILE A 9 11.99 14.24 18.98
N ALA A 10 11.59 15.44 18.53
CA ALA A 10 10.25 15.67 17.99
C ALA A 10 9.96 14.80 16.76
N GLY A 11 10.95 14.60 15.88
CA GLY A 11 10.85 13.70 14.73
C GLY A 11 10.66 12.23 15.09
N ILE A 12 11.30 11.75 16.17
CA ILE A 12 11.10 10.39 16.68
C ILE A 12 9.68 10.23 17.23
N VAL A 13 9.22 11.19 18.05
CA VAL A 13 7.85 11.18 18.60
C VAL A 13 6.82 11.22 17.46
N ALA A 14 7.03 12.04 16.44
CA ALA A 14 6.16 12.10 15.26
C ALA A 14 6.11 10.77 14.51
N SER A 15 7.26 10.12 14.31
CA SER A 15 7.34 8.79 13.68
C SER A 15 6.53 7.75 14.47
N ILE A 16 6.66 7.73 15.80
CA ILE A 16 5.88 6.82 16.67
C ILE A 16 4.38 7.11 16.56
N ALA A 17 3.99 8.39 16.57
CA ALA A 17 2.60 8.79 16.43
C ALA A 17 1.99 8.35 15.09
N VAL A 18 2.74 8.45 13.99
CA VAL A 18 2.31 7.97 12.67
C VAL A 18 2.10 6.45 12.66
N VAL A 19 3.00 5.69 13.28
CA VAL A 19 2.86 4.23 13.38
C VAL A 19 1.63 3.85 14.19
N LEU A 20 1.41 4.50 15.34
CA LEU A 20 0.23 4.28 16.18
C LEU A 20 -1.07 4.67 15.46
N TYR A 21 -1.05 5.80 14.74
CA TYR A 21 -2.19 6.23 13.93
C TYR A 21 -2.54 5.18 12.87
N HIS A 22 -1.55 4.67 12.14
CA HIS A 22 -1.78 3.62 11.16
C HIS A 22 -2.35 2.35 11.81
N LEU A 23 -1.74 1.85 12.90
CA LEU A 23 -2.24 0.66 13.62
C LEU A 23 -3.68 0.82 14.13
N PHE A 24 -4.07 2.03 14.54
CA PHE A 24 -5.42 2.29 15.03
C PHE A 24 -6.42 2.44 13.88
N PHE A 25 -6.03 3.16 12.82
CA PHE A 25 -6.88 3.40 11.66
C PHE A 25 -7.13 2.13 10.84
N GLU A 26 -6.17 1.21 10.85
CA GLU A 26 -6.29 -0.16 10.34
C GLU A 26 -7.56 -0.84 10.90
N LYS A 27 -7.68 -0.94 12.23
CA LYS A 27 -8.80 -1.65 12.85
C LYS A 27 -10.16 -1.15 12.37
N ASN A 28 -10.29 0.17 12.22
CA ASN A 28 -11.55 0.81 11.87
C ASN A 28 -11.89 0.74 10.36
N LYS A 29 -10.87 0.67 9.48
CA LYS A 29 -11.09 0.46 8.03
C LYS A 29 -11.40 -1.00 7.70
N PHE A 30 -10.80 -1.97 8.39
CA PHE A 30 -11.03 -3.40 8.13
C PHE A 30 -12.39 -3.89 8.58
N GLU A 31 -12.95 -3.32 9.64
CA GLU A 31 -14.32 -3.62 10.05
C GLU A 31 -15.34 -3.29 8.94
N LYS A 32 -15.02 -2.34 8.06
CA LYS A 32 -15.87 -1.95 6.92
C LYS A 32 -15.67 -2.83 5.68
N LEU A 33 -14.58 -3.60 5.61
CA LEU A 33 -14.23 -4.42 4.45
C LEU A 33 -15.00 -5.75 4.39
N GLY A 34 -15.61 -6.17 5.50
CA GLY A 34 -16.31 -7.45 5.60
C GLY A 34 -15.33 -8.61 5.69
N ASN A 35 -15.81 -9.83 5.43
CA ASN A 35 -14.96 -11.02 5.48
C ASN A 35 -13.97 -11.07 4.31
N CYS A 36 -12.79 -11.62 4.58
CA CYS A 36 -11.81 -11.92 3.54
C CYS A 36 -12.27 -13.16 2.78
N LEU A 37 -12.60 -12.99 1.49
CA LEU A 37 -13.03 -14.07 0.61
C LEU A 37 -11.83 -14.82 0.02
N LEU A 38 -10.72 -14.10 -0.22
CA LEU A 38 -9.51 -14.69 -0.76
C LEU A 38 -8.28 -13.88 -0.34
N LEU A 39 -7.34 -14.50 0.38
CA LEU A 39 -6.05 -13.89 0.66
C LEU A 39 -5.13 -14.05 -0.57
N LEU A 40 -4.54 -12.97 -1.05
CA LEU A 40 -3.60 -12.99 -2.18
C LEU A 40 -2.17 -13.22 -1.67
N THR A 41 -1.35 -13.90 -2.47
CA THR A 41 0.03 -14.23 -2.09
C THR A 41 0.82 -12.95 -1.80
N GLN A 42 1.29 -12.88 -0.56
CA GLN A 42 2.10 -11.78 -0.08
C GLN A 42 3.52 -11.91 -0.64
N LYS A 43 3.92 -11.03 -1.56
CA LYS A 43 5.35 -10.79 -1.78
C LYS A 43 5.90 -10.21 -0.48
N ARG A 44 6.70 -10.99 0.24
CA ARG A 44 7.32 -10.58 1.51
C ARG A 44 8.30 -9.44 1.23
N SER A 45 7.82 -8.21 1.33
CA SER A 45 8.69 -7.07 1.12
C SER A 45 9.63 -6.87 2.32
N GLN A 46 10.92 -7.01 2.05
CA GLN A 46 11.99 -6.67 3.00
C GLN A 46 12.24 -5.15 3.07
N THR A 47 11.52 -4.34 2.26
CA THR A 47 11.74 -2.89 2.18
C THR A 47 11.47 -2.18 3.49
N LEU A 48 10.47 -2.62 4.28
CA LEU A 48 10.18 -2.01 5.58
C LEU A 48 11.39 -2.12 6.52
N PHE A 49 12.00 -3.30 6.63
CA PHE A 49 13.16 -3.50 7.51
C PHE A 49 14.34 -2.63 7.07
N LEU A 50 14.59 -2.55 5.77
CA LEU A 50 15.67 -1.76 5.21
C LEU A 50 15.45 -0.25 5.46
N ILE A 51 14.24 0.25 5.27
CA ILE A 51 13.91 1.66 5.50
C ILE A 51 13.95 2.00 6.98
N LEU A 52 13.50 1.10 7.87
CA LEU A 52 13.57 1.32 9.31
C LEU A 52 15.02 1.40 9.83
N ILE A 53 15.90 0.53 9.33
CA ILE A 53 17.34 0.59 9.62
C ILE A 53 17.93 1.91 9.11
N LEU A 54 17.62 2.31 7.88
CA LEU A 54 18.12 3.55 7.28
C LEU A 54 17.65 4.78 8.06
N THR A 55 16.40 4.79 8.50
CA THR A 55 15.81 5.89 9.28
C THR A 55 16.51 6.00 10.64
N CYS A 56 16.76 4.86 11.31
CA CYS A 56 17.48 4.82 12.58
C CYS A 56 18.93 5.33 12.44
N LEU A 57 19.63 4.91 11.38
CA LEU A 57 20.96 5.40 11.04
C LEU A 57 20.96 6.92 10.80
N MET A 58 19.94 7.44 10.11
CA MET A 58 19.82 8.87 9.83
C MET A 58 19.61 9.69 11.12
N PHE A 59 18.78 9.22 12.05
CA PHE A 59 18.64 9.86 13.36
C PHE A 59 19.95 9.81 14.16
N ALA A 60 20.67 8.68 14.17
CA ALA A 60 21.97 8.58 14.83
C ALA A 60 22.98 9.60 14.26
N LEU A 61 23.00 9.78 12.94
CA LEU A 61 23.87 10.74 12.25
C LEU A 61 23.53 12.19 12.63
N LEU A 62 22.24 12.52 12.77
CA LEU A 62 21.78 13.82 13.26
C LEU A 62 22.18 14.11 14.72
N PHE A 63 22.31 13.07 15.56
CA PHE A 63 22.79 13.21 16.93
C PHE A 63 24.32 13.39 17.01
N VAL A 64 25.08 12.65 16.21
CA VAL A 64 26.55 12.71 16.20
C VAL A 64 27.06 14.00 15.55
N ARG A 65 26.39 14.49 14.51
CA ARG A 65 26.84 15.65 13.73
C ARG A 65 25.85 16.81 13.83
N ARG A 66 26.34 17.96 14.31
CA ARG A 66 25.57 19.21 14.34
C ARG A 66 25.49 19.82 12.94
N PHE A 67 24.40 19.54 12.24
CA PHE A 67 24.07 20.21 10.98
C PHE A 67 23.38 21.55 11.23
N SER A 68 23.32 22.40 10.20
CA SER A 68 22.47 23.60 10.22
C SER A 68 21.02 23.22 10.49
N LEU A 69 20.30 24.06 11.23
CA LEU A 69 18.90 23.81 11.63
C LEU A 69 18.00 23.47 10.43
N PHE A 70 18.22 24.13 9.29
CA PHE A 70 17.44 23.91 8.07
C PHE A 70 17.64 22.49 7.52
N ILE A 71 18.89 22.00 7.54
CA ILE A 71 19.24 20.65 7.08
C ILE A 71 18.68 19.61 8.05
N THR A 72 18.78 19.84 9.36
CA THR A 72 18.19 18.96 10.38
C THR A 72 16.69 18.82 10.21
N LEU A 73 15.99 19.93 9.91
CA LEU A 73 14.54 19.93 9.70
C LEU A 73 14.14 19.15 8.44
N ILE A 74 14.83 19.37 7.32
CA ILE A 74 14.55 18.64 6.08
C ILE A 74 14.79 17.14 6.28
N LEU A 75 15.92 16.75 6.88
CA LEU A 75 16.24 15.35 7.12
C LEU A 75 15.22 14.69 8.04
N THR A 76 14.82 15.34 9.13
CA THR A 76 13.80 14.79 10.03
C THR A 76 12.44 14.63 9.35
N ALA A 77 12.00 15.62 8.56
CA ALA A 77 10.76 15.51 7.78
C ALA A 77 10.81 14.34 6.79
N THR A 78 11.91 14.19 6.06
CA THR A 78 12.12 13.06 5.12
C THR A 78 12.11 11.72 5.85
N ALA A 79 12.69 11.64 7.06
CA ALA A 79 12.66 10.42 7.89
C ALA A 79 11.22 10.00 8.20
N VAL A 80 10.42 10.95 8.68
CA VAL A 80 9.02 10.72 9.06
C VAL A 80 8.19 10.28 7.86
N LEU A 81 8.37 10.93 6.71
CA LEU A 81 7.69 10.56 5.45
C LEU A 81 8.11 9.17 4.96
N ALA A 82 9.39 8.82 5.04
CA ALA A 82 9.87 7.50 4.66
C ALA A 82 9.23 6.40 5.53
N VAL A 83 9.09 6.64 6.84
CA VAL A 83 8.40 5.73 7.76
C VAL A 83 6.91 5.62 7.40
N GLU A 84 6.22 6.74 7.18
CA GLU A 84 4.79 6.75 6.78
C GLU A 84 4.55 5.91 5.52
N LEU A 85 5.30 6.18 4.45
CA LEU A 85 5.21 5.46 3.19
C LEU A 85 5.48 3.96 3.34
N SER A 86 6.50 3.60 4.14
CA SER A 86 6.88 2.21 4.36
C SER A 86 5.84 1.43 5.12
N PHE A 87 5.28 2.03 6.18
CA PHE A 87 4.19 1.40 6.93
C PHE A 87 2.94 1.28 6.06
N ARG A 88 2.58 2.32 5.32
CA ARG A 88 1.42 2.27 4.42
C ARG A 88 1.55 1.16 3.38
N ASP A 89 2.70 1.04 2.73
CA ASP A 89 2.96 -0.02 1.75
C ASP A 89 2.95 -1.41 2.40
N HIS A 90 3.61 -1.58 3.56
CA HIS A 90 3.64 -2.86 4.28
C HIS A 90 2.25 -3.33 4.71
N ILE A 91 1.43 -2.41 5.21
CA ILE A 91 0.04 -2.66 5.59
C ILE A 91 -0.74 -3.16 4.38
N LEU A 92 -0.70 -2.39 3.28
CA LEU A 92 -1.42 -2.75 2.05
C LEU A 92 -0.98 -4.12 1.52
N GLN A 93 0.31 -4.45 1.57
CA GLN A 93 0.81 -5.76 1.17
C GLN A 93 0.38 -6.90 2.10
N LYS A 94 0.33 -6.66 3.42
CA LYS A 94 -0.14 -7.66 4.40
C LYS A 94 -1.62 -8.00 4.21
N LEU A 95 -2.37 -7.06 3.67
CA LEU A 95 -3.81 -7.17 3.48
C LEU A 95 -4.19 -7.40 2.03
N ASN A 96 -3.23 -7.77 1.18
CA ASN A 96 -3.53 -8.14 -0.20
C ASN A 96 -4.54 -9.29 -0.17
N GLY A 97 -5.71 -9.03 -0.72
CA GLY A 97 -6.84 -9.95 -0.69
C GLY A 97 -8.09 -9.37 -1.32
N VAL A 98 -9.01 -10.26 -1.66
CA VAL A 98 -10.37 -9.94 -2.09
C VAL A 98 -11.27 -10.03 -0.85
N TYR A 99 -11.91 -8.92 -0.48
CA TYR A 99 -12.84 -8.81 0.64
C TYR A 99 -14.25 -8.55 0.12
N GLU A 100 -15.28 -8.86 0.90
CA GLU A 100 -16.69 -8.67 0.49
C GLU A 100 -17.01 -7.28 -0.08
N ASN A 101 -16.44 -6.23 0.51
CA ASN A 101 -16.72 -4.84 0.13
C ASN A 101 -15.56 -4.12 -0.58
N GLY A 102 -14.48 -4.84 -0.91
CA GLY A 102 -13.33 -4.21 -1.54
C GLY A 102 -12.20 -5.16 -1.91
N LEU A 103 -11.31 -4.66 -2.75
CA LEU A 103 -10.17 -5.39 -3.30
C LEU A 103 -8.88 -4.68 -2.90
N ILE A 104 -7.94 -5.43 -2.34
CA ILE A 104 -6.60 -4.95 -2.01
C ILE A 104 -5.60 -5.75 -2.81
N THR A 105 -4.88 -5.09 -3.70
CA THR A 105 -3.88 -5.75 -4.53
C THR A 105 -2.84 -4.76 -5.05
N GLY A 106 -1.60 -5.22 -5.22
CA GLY A 106 -0.48 -4.40 -5.71
C GLY A 106 -0.24 -3.11 -4.91
N GLY A 107 -0.52 -3.12 -3.59
CA GLY A 107 -0.40 -1.92 -2.76
C GLY A 107 -1.49 -0.87 -3.01
N ARG A 108 -2.63 -1.27 -3.58
CA ARG A 108 -3.79 -0.39 -3.81
C ARG A 108 -5.03 -0.95 -3.12
N PHE A 109 -5.84 -0.03 -2.59
CA PHE A 109 -7.13 -0.30 -1.99
C PHE A 109 -8.23 0.19 -2.91
N LEU A 110 -9.18 -0.67 -3.26
CA LEU A 110 -10.32 -0.37 -4.14
C LEU A 110 -11.61 -0.80 -3.45
N GLN A 111 -12.54 0.12 -3.25
CA GLN A 111 -13.87 -0.25 -2.75
C GLN A 111 -14.74 -0.78 -3.88
N LYS A 112 -15.62 -1.74 -3.57
CA LYS A 112 -16.57 -2.30 -4.54
C LYS A 112 -17.39 -1.21 -5.24
N ASP A 113 -17.85 -0.21 -4.48
CA ASP A 113 -18.66 0.90 -5.01
C ASP A 113 -17.92 1.82 -6.00
N GLU A 114 -16.59 1.82 -5.96
CA GLU A 114 -15.76 2.61 -6.88
C GLU A 114 -15.49 1.87 -8.19
N ILE A 115 -15.72 0.55 -8.24
CA ILE A 115 -15.47 -0.27 -9.42
C ILE A 115 -16.69 -0.17 -10.35
N VAL A 116 -16.44 0.28 -11.57
CA VAL A 116 -17.47 0.43 -12.62
C VAL A 116 -17.55 -0.84 -13.47
N SER A 117 -16.40 -1.39 -13.85
CA SER A 117 -16.34 -2.61 -14.65
C SER A 117 -14.95 -3.25 -14.60
N PHE A 118 -14.91 -4.52 -14.98
CA PHE A 118 -13.67 -5.26 -15.23
C PHE A 118 -13.56 -5.57 -16.73
N PRO A 119 -12.97 -4.68 -17.56
CA PRO A 119 -12.87 -4.89 -19.00
C PRO A 119 -12.16 -6.19 -19.38
N THR A 120 -11.19 -6.65 -18.59
CA THR A 120 -10.50 -7.91 -18.86
C THR A 120 -11.45 -9.11 -18.88
N LEU A 121 -12.55 -9.08 -18.13
CA LEU A 121 -13.56 -10.15 -18.16
C LEU A 121 -14.33 -10.20 -19.47
N ALA A 122 -14.48 -9.07 -20.16
CA ALA A 122 -15.21 -8.97 -21.41
C ALA A 122 -14.37 -9.47 -22.61
N TYR A 123 -13.05 -9.28 -22.56
CA TYR A 123 -12.15 -9.62 -23.68
C TYR A 123 -11.39 -10.95 -23.50
N GLU A 124 -11.47 -11.62 -22.33
CA GLU A 124 -10.81 -12.93 -22.14
C GLU A 124 -11.34 -14.03 -23.09
N ASN A 125 -12.54 -13.85 -23.65
CA ASN A 125 -13.13 -14.75 -24.64
C ASN A 125 -12.89 -14.34 -26.10
N ASP A 126 -12.34 -13.14 -26.36
CA ASP A 126 -12.05 -12.66 -27.71
C ASP A 126 -10.60 -12.99 -28.08
N SER A 127 -10.43 -14.01 -28.94
CA SER A 127 -9.14 -14.51 -29.42
C SER A 127 -8.25 -13.46 -30.09
N ASP A 128 -8.83 -12.34 -30.52
CA ASP A 128 -8.16 -11.35 -31.36
C ASP A 128 -7.49 -10.20 -30.56
N ASN A 129 -7.74 -10.10 -29.25
CA ASN A 129 -7.21 -9.02 -28.39
C ASN A 129 -6.27 -9.50 -27.27
N ALA A 130 -5.79 -10.74 -27.35
CA ALA A 130 -5.00 -11.43 -26.31
C ALA A 130 -3.60 -10.83 -26.01
N SER A 131 -3.27 -9.62 -26.48
CA SER A 131 -1.86 -9.20 -26.66
C SER A 131 -1.40 -7.92 -25.98
N SER A 132 -2.12 -7.35 -24.99
CA SER A 132 -1.61 -6.14 -24.30
C SER A 132 -1.59 -6.17 -22.77
N VAL A 133 -2.27 -7.11 -22.11
CA VAL A 133 -2.29 -7.18 -20.65
C VAL A 133 -1.59 -8.47 -20.21
N PRO A 134 -0.54 -8.40 -19.37
CA PRO A 134 0.12 -9.58 -18.84
C PRO A 134 -0.88 -10.53 -18.15
N PRO A 135 -0.67 -11.86 -18.21
CA PRO A 135 -1.58 -12.84 -17.61
C PRO A 135 -1.69 -12.75 -16.08
N GLN A 136 -0.82 -11.97 -15.44
CA GLN A 136 -0.82 -11.68 -14.01
C GLN A 136 -1.53 -10.35 -13.67
N MET A 137 -2.04 -9.62 -14.67
CA MET A 137 -2.67 -8.32 -14.46
C MET A 137 -4.16 -8.34 -14.83
N LEU A 138 -4.96 -7.62 -14.05
CA LEU A 138 -6.37 -7.38 -14.32
C LEU A 138 -6.60 -5.89 -14.57
N LYS A 139 -7.20 -5.55 -15.71
CA LYS A 139 -7.61 -4.17 -16.00
C LYS A 139 -8.97 -3.94 -15.37
N THR A 140 -9.08 -2.84 -14.62
CA THR A 140 -10.28 -2.42 -13.90
C THR A 140 -10.59 -0.97 -14.24
N VAL A 141 -11.87 -0.62 -14.31
CA VAL A 141 -12.31 0.77 -14.49
C VAL A 141 -12.97 1.23 -13.21
N THR A 142 -12.51 2.36 -12.71
CA THR A 142 -13.02 2.99 -11.49
C THR A 142 -13.72 4.29 -11.81
N LYS A 143 -14.65 4.71 -10.95
CA LYS A 143 -15.41 5.97 -11.09
C LYS A 143 -14.48 7.19 -11.06
N ASN A 144 -13.47 7.17 -10.20
CA ASN A 144 -12.65 8.34 -9.88
C ASN A 144 -11.29 8.35 -10.60
N ASN A 145 -10.68 7.19 -10.81
CA ASN A 145 -9.29 7.07 -11.28
C ASN A 145 -9.20 6.49 -12.69
N GLY A 146 -10.32 6.29 -13.38
CA GLY A 146 -10.36 5.73 -14.73
C GLY A 146 -9.84 4.29 -14.76
N VAL A 147 -8.93 3.98 -15.68
CA VAL A 147 -8.37 2.64 -15.89
C VAL A 147 -7.21 2.36 -14.93
N ILE A 148 -7.32 1.30 -14.14
CA ILE A 148 -6.27 0.81 -13.23
C ILE A 148 -5.91 -0.64 -13.57
N PHE A 149 -4.62 -0.96 -13.53
CA PHE A 149 -4.12 -2.32 -13.63
C PHE A 149 -3.81 -2.85 -12.23
N LEU A 150 -4.32 -4.05 -11.95
CA LEU A 150 -4.12 -4.77 -10.70
C LEU A 150 -3.14 -5.91 -10.93
N GLU A 151 -2.04 -5.94 -10.19
CA GLU A 151 -1.01 -6.97 -10.31
C GLU A 151 -1.28 -8.10 -9.31
N PHE A 152 -1.33 -9.33 -9.80
CA PHE A 152 -1.44 -10.56 -9.01
C PHE A 152 -0.09 -11.27 -9.01
N ALA A 153 0.18 -12.08 -7.98
CA ALA A 153 1.46 -12.81 -7.92
C ALA A 153 1.55 -13.83 -9.05
N ASN A 154 0.44 -14.54 -9.33
CA ASN A 154 0.35 -15.58 -10.34
C ASN A 154 -0.98 -15.51 -11.11
N SER A 155 -1.00 -16.09 -12.31
CA SER A 155 -2.20 -16.16 -13.16
C SER A 155 -3.34 -16.96 -12.53
N GLU A 156 -3.02 -17.94 -11.68
CA GLU A 156 -4.00 -18.75 -10.94
C GLU A 156 -4.74 -17.92 -9.89
N GLU A 157 -4.01 -17.10 -9.12
CA GLU A 157 -4.63 -16.18 -8.16
C GLU A 157 -5.53 -15.15 -8.82
N ARG A 158 -5.08 -14.63 -9.97
CA ARG A 158 -5.90 -13.75 -10.80
C ARG A 158 -7.21 -14.44 -11.18
N ASN A 159 -7.16 -15.70 -11.65
CA ASN A 159 -8.35 -16.43 -12.06
C ASN A 159 -9.33 -16.66 -10.91
N ASN A 160 -8.80 -17.02 -9.73
CA ASN A 160 -9.62 -17.21 -8.53
C ASN A 160 -10.27 -15.89 -8.08
N ALA A 161 -9.51 -14.78 -8.11
CA ALA A 161 -10.05 -13.45 -7.81
C ALA A 161 -11.13 -13.05 -8.83
N VAL A 162 -10.90 -13.29 -10.13
CA VAL A 162 -11.86 -13.04 -11.21
C VAL A 162 -13.18 -13.77 -10.99
N GLN A 163 -13.18 -15.03 -10.55
CA GLN A 163 -14.40 -15.78 -10.27
C GLN A 163 -15.25 -15.11 -9.18
N ILE A 164 -14.61 -14.59 -8.13
CA ILE A 164 -15.30 -13.87 -7.05
C ILE A 164 -15.81 -12.51 -7.55
N LEU A 165 -15.00 -11.81 -8.34
CA LEU A 165 -15.32 -10.49 -8.86
C LEU A 165 -16.43 -10.50 -9.92
N LYS A 166 -16.67 -11.61 -10.63
CA LYS A 166 -17.83 -11.76 -11.52
C LYS A 166 -19.15 -11.56 -10.78
N ASN A 167 -19.27 -12.09 -9.56
CA ASN A 167 -20.45 -11.95 -8.71
C ASN A 167 -20.69 -10.52 -8.21
N TRP A 168 -19.77 -9.57 -8.48
CA TRP A 168 -19.92 -8.17 -8.09
C TRP A 168 -20.48 -7.29 -9.20
N VAL A 169 -20.47 -7.78 -10.44
CA VAL A 169 -20.90 -7.04 -11.64
C VAL A 169 -22.22 -7.59 -12.21
N GLU A 170 -22.61 -8.82 -11.86
CA GLU A 170 -23.98 -9.33 -12.04
C GLU A 170 -24.98 -8.63 -11.12
#